data_AF-A0A932T0M5-F1
#
_entry.id   AF-A0A932T0M5-F1
#
_cell.length_a   1.000
_cell.length_b   1.000
_cell.length_c   1.000
_cell.angle_alpha   90.00
_cell.angle_beta   90.00
_cell.angle_gamma   90.00
#
_symmetry.space_group_name_H-M   'P 1'
#
loop_
_entity.id
_entity.type
_entity.pdbx_description
1 polymer ?
#
loop_
_entity_poly.entity_id
_entity_poly.type
_entity_poly.pdbx_seq_one_letter_code
_entity_poly.pdbx_strand_id
1 'polypeptide(L)'
;MGIFKRVGDIVTANLNDMVERFESPETMLRQAIREMDAAVARQMESAARVIADERLIDNELARHRRESAELYDRAREAVSRHDDEAARRPLARRQEHEKLIAALADQQASVRTTGAKLRRQLDAMRVRRAEAERTLHVLI
;
A
#
# COMPACT_ATOMS: atom_id res chain seq x y z
N MET A 1 -14.78 7.37 20.51
CA MET A 1 -15.57 7.80 19.33
C MET A 1 -14.63 8.54 18.39
N GLY A 2 -14.36 7.99 17.19
CA GLY A 2 -13.31 8.49 16.31
C GLY A 2 -13.61 9.85 15.67
N ILE A 3 -12.58 10.63 15.39
CA ILE A 3 -12.64 11.95 14.74
C ILE A 3 -13.47 11.92 13.45
N PHE A 4 -13.38 10.83 12.68
CA PHE A 4 -14.14 10.60 11.45
C PHE A 4 -15.64 10.40 11.70
N LYS A 5 -16.01 9.81 12.83
CA LYS A 5 -17.41 9.66 13.23
C LYS A 5 -17.98 11.02 13.63
N ARG A 6 -17.25 11.79 14.44
CA ARG A 6 -17.64 13.14 14.85
C ARG A 6 -17.85 14.07 13.66
N VAL A 7 -16.95 14.05 12.67
CA VAL A 7 -17.13 14.84 11.44
C VAL A 7 -18.25 14.29 10.58
N GLY A 8 -18.40 12.97 10.46
CA GLY A 8 -19.56 12.38 9.79
C GLY A 8 -20.86 12.88 10.40
N ASP A 9 -20.98 12.81 11.73
CA ASP A 9 -22.17 13.27 12.45
C ASP A 9 -22.44 14.77 12.21
N ILE A 10 -21.40 15.62 12.08
CA ILE A 10 -21.54 17.04 11.74
C ILE A 10 -21.94 17.24 10.27
N VAL A 11 -21.33 16.53 9.33
CA VAL A 11 -21.56 16.67 7.88
C VAL A 11 -22.93 16.12 7.45
N THR A 12 -23.43 15.08 8.13
CA THR A 12 -24.73 14.46 7.82
C THR A 12 -25.90 15.05 8.61
N ALA A 13 -25.65 15.81 9.68
CA ALA A 13 -26.71 16.48 10.42
C ALA A 13 -27.33 17.60 9.56
N ASN A 14 -28.66 17.69 9.59
CA ASN A 14 -29.37 18.77 8.91
C ASN A 14 -28.97 20.12 9.56
N LEU A 15 -28.98 21.22 8.80
CA LEU A 15 -28.50 22.52 9.30
C LEU A 15 -29.22 22.95 10.61
N ASN A 16 -30.51 22.62 10.71
CA ASN A 16 -31.32 22.83 11.92
C ASN A 16 -30.85 21.97 13.12
N ASP A 17 -30.55 20.68 12.88
CA ASP A 17 -30.06 19.77 13.93
C ASP A 17 -28.65 20.13 14.39
N MET A 18 -27.82 20.70 13.49
CA MET A 18 -26.47 21.13 13.80
C MET A 18 -26.44 22.26 14.82
N VAL A 19 -27.30 23.27 14.67
CA VAL A 19 -27.37 24.43 15.55
C VAL A 19 -27.89 24.05 16.93
N GLU A 20 -28.82 23.09 17.02
CA GLU A 20 -29.35 22.61 18.31
C GLU A 20 -28.39 21.66 19.04
N ARG A 21 -27.62 20.84 18.32
CA ARG A 21 -26.73 19.83 18.94
C ARG A 21 -25.32 20.30 19.24
N PHE A 22 -24.83 21.31 18.53
CA PHE A 22 -23.43 21.73 18.63
C PHE A 22 -23.33 23.22 18.98
N GLU A 23 -22.60 23.52 20.06
CA GLU A 23 -22.43 24.87 20.60
C GLU A 23 -21.64 25.80 19.65
N SER A 24 -20.70 25.23 18.87
CA SER A 24 -19.99 25.92 17.77
C SER A 24 -19.53 24.92 16.71
N PRO A 25 -20.42 24.52 15.76
CA PRO A 25 -20.11 23.50 14.77
C PRO A 25 -18.95 23.90 13.85
N GLU A 26 -18.82 25.18 13.52
CA GLU A 26 -17.73 25.74 12.72
C GLU A 26 -16.35 25.47 13.35
N THR A 27 -16.20 25.78 14.65
CA THR A 27 -14.93 25.60 15.38
C THR A 27 -14.59 24.12 15.51
N MET A 28 -15.59 23.29 15.83
CA MET A 28 -15.43 21.84 15.94
C MET A 28 -15.02 21.21 14.61
N LEU A 29 -15.63 21.64 13.50
CA LEU A 29 -15.33 21.15 12.16
C LEU A 29 -13.93 21.58 11.72
N ARG A 30 -13.52 22.83 11.97
CA ARG A 30 -12.15 23.31 11.74
C ARG A 30 -11.11 22.48 12.48
N GLN A 31 -11.34 22.19 13.76
CA GLN A 31 -10.45 21.33 14.54
C GLN A 31 -10.37 19.93 13.94
N ALA A 32 -11.52 19.36 13.56
CA ALA A 32 -11.54 18.02 13.03
C ALA A 32 -10.90 17.92 11.64
N ILE A 33 -10.99 18.94 10.79
CA ILE A 33 -10.24 19.03 9.53
C ILE A 33 -8.73 19.01 9.81
N ARG A 34 -8.23 19.77 10.78
CA ARG A 34 -6.79 19.73 11.16
C ARG A 34 -6.35 18.34 11.64
N GLU A 35 -7.20 17.65 12.40
CA GLU A 35 -6.93 16.28 12.83
C GLU A 35 -6.96 15.29 11.64
N MET A 36 -7.86 15.51 10.67
CA MET A 36 -7.91 14.75 9.42
C MET A 36 -6.67 15.01 8.56
N ASP A 37 -6.17 16.24 8.46
CA ASP A 37 -4.91 16.58 7.77
C ASP A 37 -3.75 15.78 8.34
N ALA A 38 -3.59 15.79 9.68
CA ALA A 38 -2.56 15.03 10.37
C ALA A 38 -2.73 13.52 10.19
N ALA A 39 -3.96 13.02 10.10
CA ALA A 39 -4.22 11.61 9.83
C ALA A 39 -3.88 11.24 8.37
N VAL A 40 -4.25 12.07 7.40
CA VAL A 40 -3.93 11.90 5.97
C VAL A 40 -2.41 11.89 5.78
N ALA A 41 -1.68 12.82 6.39
CA ALA A 41 -0.22 12.88 6.31
C ALA A 41 0.44 11.60 6.83
N ARG A 42 0.03 11.12 8.01
CA ARG A 42 0.53 9.85 8.58
C ARG A 42 0.21 8.64 7.70
N GLN A 43 -0.98 8.62 7.10
CA GLN A 43 -1.38 7.54 6.22
C GLN A 43 -0.63 7.59 4.88
N MET A 44 -0.34 8.78 4.36
CA MET A 44 0.52 8.95 3.17
C MET A 44 1.92 8.43 3.41
N GLU A 45 2.52 8.73 4.56
CA GLU A 45 3.84 8.20 4.93
C GLU A 45 3.82 6.66 4.99
N SER A 46 2.80 6.09 5.64
CA SER A 46 2.62 4.63 5.74
C SER A 46 2.45 3.99 4.35
N ALA A 47 1.66 4.61 3.46
CA ALA A 47 1.49 4.16 2.09
C ALA A 47 2.80 4.26 1.29
N ALA A 48 3.58 5.33 1.48
CA ALA A 48 4.87 5.51 0.82
C ALA A 48 5.87 4.42 1.24
N ARG A 49 5.93 4.06 2.53
CA ARG A 49 6.77 2.96 3.02
C ARG A 49 6.41 1.64 2.37
N VAL A 50 5.11 1.30 2.31
CA VAL A 50 4.67 0.05 1.67
C VAL A 50 4.99 0.02 0.16
N ILE A 51 4.91 1.16 -0.52
CA ILE A 51 5.32 1.26 -1.94
C ILE A 51 6.83 1.06 -2.08
N ALA A 52 7.63 1.58 -1.14
CA ALA A 52 9.08 1.35 -1.14
C ALA A 52 9.41 -0.13 -0.92
N ASP A 53 8.76 -0.78 0.06
CA ASP A 53 8.93 -2.21 0.34
C ASP A 53 8.52 -3.07 -0.87
N GLU A 54 7.40 -2.73 -1.52
CA GLU A 54 6.96 -3.39 -2.76
C GLU A 54 8.07 -3.32 -3.84
N ARG A 55 8.67 -2.14 -4.05
CA ARG A 55 9.75 -1.97 -5.04
C ARG A 55 11.02 -2.74 -4.68
N LEU A 56 11.36 -2.84 -3.39
CA LEU A 56 12.51 -3.63 -2.96
C LEU A 56 12.31 -5.11 -3.28
N ILE A 57 11.13 -5.66 -2.96
CA ILE A 57 10.78 -7.05 -3.28
C ILE A 57 10.77 -7.28 -4.80
N ASP A 58 10.21 -6.35 -5.59
CA ASP A 58 10.19 -6.43 -7.05
C ASP A 58 11.62 -6.51 -7.62
N ASN A 59 12.54 -5.72 -7.08
CA ASN A 59 13.94 -5.74 -7.49
C ASN A 59 14.66 -7.05 -7.12
N GLU A 60 14.41 -7.58 -5.92
CA GLU A 60 14.97 -8.87 -5.48
C GLU A 60 14.45 -10.03 -6.32
N LEU A 61 13.14 -10.04 -6.61
CA LEU A 61 12.53 -11.00 -7.53
C LEU A 61 13.16 -10.92 -8.91
N ALA A 62 13.35 -9.72 -9.45
CA ALA A 62 13.99 -9.52 -10.76
C ALA A 62 15.45 -10.00 -10.77
N ARG A 63 16.18 -9.81 -9.67
CA ARG A 63 17.56 -10.32 -9.53
C ARG A 63 17.57 -11.85 -9.53
N HIS A 64 16.78 -12.49 -8.67
CA HIS A 64 16.78 -13.95 -8.58
C HIS A 64 16.22 -14.64 -9.83
N ARG A 65 15.24 -14.03 -10.51
CA ARG A 65 14.75 -14.54 -11.81
C ARG A 65 15.84 -14.50 -12.88
N ARG A 66 16.66 -13.44 -12.90
CA ARG A 66 17.82 -13.35 -13.81
C ARG A 66 18.87 -14.41 -13.49
N GLU A 67 19.27 -14.54 -12.22
CA GLU A 67 20.22 -15.56 -11.76
C GLU A 67 19.73 -16.98 -12.10
N SER A 68 18.44 -17.27 -11.89
CA SER A 68 17.81 -18.55 -12.25
C SER A 68 17.85 -18.81 -13.76
N ALA A 69 17.55 -17.81 -14.59
CA ALA A 69 17.61 -17.92 -16.04
C ALA A 69 19.05 -18.16 -16.54
N GLU A 70 20.04 -17.43 -16.02
CA GLU A 70 21.44 -17.63 -16.39
C GLU A 70 21.94 -19.03 -16.03
N LEU A 71 21.56 -19.54 -14.86
CA LEU A 71 21.89 -20.91 -14.44
C LEU A 71 21.24 -21.95 -15.34
N TYR A 72 20.01 -21.69 -15.80
CA TYR A 72 19.34 -22.55 -16.76
C TYR A 72 20.04 -22.57 -18.11
N ASP A 73 20.42 -21.42 -18.64
CA ASP A 73 21.11 -21.31 -19.92
C ASP A 73 22.46 -22.04 -19.87
N ARG A 74 23.20 -21.90 -18.78
CA ARG A 74 24.45 -22.67 -18.55
C ARG A 74 24.21 -24.18 -18.48
N ALA A 75 23.14 -24.62 -17.80
CA ALA A 75 22.78 -26.03 -17.78
C ALA A 75 22.44 -26.54 -19.19
N ARG A 76 21.68 -25.75 -19.95
CA ARG A 76 21.26 -26.08 -21.31
C ARG A 76 22.46 -26.19 -22.25
N GLU A 77 23.44 -25.31 -22.13
CA GLU A 77 24.69 -25.38 -22.89
C GLU A 77 25.49 -26.64 -22.55
N ALA A 78 25.60 -26.99 -21.27
CA ALA A 78 26.27 -28.23 -20.84
C ALA A 78 25.60 -29.48 -21.42
N VAL A 79 24.26 -29.56 -21.35
CA VAL A 79 23.49 -30.65 -21.97
C VAL A 79 23.67 -30.69 -23.49
N SER A 80 23.74 -29.54 -24.18
CA SER A 80 23.99 -29.51 -25.63
C SER A 80 25.38 -30.04 -26.02
N ARG A 81 26.34 -30.03 -25.09
CA ARG A 81 27.65 -30.65 -25.24
C ARG A 81 27.69 -32.11 -24.77
N HIS A 82 26.54 -32.70 -24.45
CA HIS A 82 26.40 -34.03 -23.88
C HIS A 82 27.13 -34.22 -22.53
N ASP A 83 27.32 -33.11 -21.79
CA ASP A 83 27.92 -33.10 -20.46
C ASP A 83 26.86 -32.90 -19.38
N ASP A 84 26.15 -33.99 -19.08
CA ASP A 84 25.06 -34.00 -18.10
C ASP A 84 25.57 -33.77 -16.67
N GLU A 85 26.81 -34.16 -16.37
CA GLU A 85 27.40 -33.92 -15.04
C GLU A 85 27.65 -32.44 -14.79
N ALA A 86 28.17 -31.72 -15.79
CA ALA A 86 28.34 -30.27 -15.71
C ALA A 86 27.01 -29.52 -15.59
N ALA A 87 25.90 -30.08 -16.11
CA ALA A 87 24.56 -29.48 -16.02
C ALA A 87 23.92 -29.61 -14.63
N ARG A 88 24.27 -30.65 -13.84
CA ARG A 88 23.65 -30.90 -12.52
C ARG A 88 23.85 -29.76 -11.53
N ARG A 89 25.06 -29.20 -11.47
CA ARG A 89 25.41 -28.15 -10.50
C ARG A 89 24.65 -26.83 -10.75
N PRO A 90 24.58 -26.30 -11.99
CA PRO A 90 23.73 -25.14 -12.29
C PRO A 90 22.24 -25.40 -12.02
N LEU A 91 21.73 -26.59 -12.34
CA LEU A 91 20.32 -26.94 -12.08
C LEU A 91 19.99 -26.98 -10.58
N ALA A 92 20.88 -27.53 -9.75
CA ALA A 92 20.69 -27.52 -8.30
C ALA A 92 20.62 -26.09 -7.74
N ARG A 93 21.53 -25.21 -8.16
CA ARG A 93 21.51 -23.80 -7.76
C ARG A 93 20.28 -23.06 -8.29
N ARG A 94 19.83 -23.36 -9.51
CA ARG A 94 18.60 -22.80 -10.07
C ARG A 94 17.41 -23.15 -9.17
N GLN A 95 17.32 -24.39 -8.71
CA GLN A 95 16.24 -24.83 -7.82
C GLN A 95 16.22 -24.05 -6.49
N GLU A 96 17.38 -23.70 -5.95
CA GLU A 96 17.47 -22.83 -4.76
C GLU A 96 16.90 -21.44 -5.04
N HIS A 97 17.28 -20.82 -6.16
CA HIS A 97 16.73 -19.53 -6.58
C HIS A 97 15.22 -19.60 -6.85
N GLU A 98 14.71 -20.68 -7.44
CA GLU A 98 13.28 -20.87 -7.67
C GLU A 98 12.48 -20.94 -6.36
N LYS A 99 13.01 -21.60 -5.33
CA LYS A 99 12.39 -21.60 -3.99
C LYS A 99 12.33 -20.19 -3.40
N LEU A 100 13.41 -19.41 -3.53
CA LEU A 100 13.44 -18.02 -3.08
C LEU A 100 12.46 -17.14 -3.87
N ILE A 101 12.39 -17.32 -5.19
CA ILE A 101 11.42 -16.61 -6.05
C ILE A 101 9.99 -16.90 -5.61
N ALA A 102 9.66 -18.16 -5.30
CA ALA A 102 8.33 -18.53 -4.84
C ALA A 102 7.98 -17.82 -3.52
N ALA A 103 8.87 -17.89 -2.52
CA ALA A 103 8.68 -17.23 -1.23
C ALA A 103 8.54 -15.70 -1.36
N LEU A 104 9.39 -15.07 -2.18
CA LEU A 104 9.33 -13.62 -2.43
C LEU A 104 8.06 -13.24 -3.21
N ALA A 105 7.57 -14.09 -4.11
CA ALA A 105 6.32 -13.83 -4.84
C ALA A 105 5.10 -13.85 -3.91
N ASP A 106 5.07 -14.77 -2.94
CA ASP A 106 4.02 -14.80 -1.91
C ASP A 106 4.06 -13.54 -1.03
N GLN A 107 5.27 -13.12 -0.63
CA GLN A 107 5.47 -11.88 0.13
C GLN A 107 5.03 -10.65 -0.69
N GLN A 108 5.39 -10.59 -1.98
CA GLN A 108 4.99 -9.53 -2.91
C GLN A 108 3.46 -9.42 -3.00
N ALA A 109 2.75 -10.55 -3.10
CA ALA A 109 1.30 -10.57 -3.17
C ALA A 109 0.65 -10.01 -1.89
N SER A 110 1.20 -10.36 -0.72
CA SER A 110 0.74 -9.84 0.57
C SER A 110 0.97 -8.32 0.70
N VAL A 111 2.16 -7.84 0.34
CA VAL A 111 2.52 -6.42 0.38
C VAL A 111 1.67 -5.63 -0.60
N ARG A 112 1.44 -6.12 -1.82
CA ARG A 112 0.56 -5.49 -2.82
C ARG A 112 -0.88 -5.36 -2.33
N THR A 113 -1.40 -6.40 -1.69
CA THR A 113 -2.75 -6.39 -1.11
C THR A 113 -2.86 -5.34 -0.01
N THR A 114 -1.87 -5.28 0.88
CA THR A 114 -1.79 -4.29 1.97
C THR A 114 -1.65 -2.87 1.41
N GLY A 115 -0.78 -2.66 0.43
CA GLY A 115 -0.59 -1.37 -0.22
C GLY A 115 -1.86 -0.88 -0.93
N ALA A 116 -2.57 -1.78 -1.62
CA ALA A 116 -3.84 -1.44 -2.24
C ALA A 116 -4.90 -1.02 -1.21
N LYS A 117 -4.97 -1.71 -0.06
CA LYS A 117 -5.87 -1.35 1.03
C LYS A 117 -5.52 0.03 1.62
N LEU A 118 -4.24 0.30 1.87
CA LEU A 118 -3.79 1.59 2.41
C LEU A 118 -4.09 2.75 1.45
N ARG A 119 -3.89 2.55 0.15
CA ARG A 119 -4.24 3.53 -0.89
C ARG A 119 -5.74 3.84 -0.89
N ARG A 120 -6.60 2.81 -0.88
CA ARG A 120 -8.06 3.00 -0.80
C ARG A 120 -8.48 3.74 0.47
N GLN A 121 -7.87 3.43 1.62
CA GLN A 121 -8.13 4.13 2.88
C GLN A 121 -7.71 5.59 2.82
N LEU A 122 -6.54 5.87 2.25
CA LEU A 122 -6.05 7.23 2.05
C LEU A 122 -6.99 8.05 1.16
N ASP A 123 -7.45 7.48 0.05
CA ASP A 123 -8.38 8.17 -0.84
C ASP A 123 -9.73 8.43 -0.15
N ALA A 124 -10.25 7.47 0.60
CA ALA A 124 -11.46 7.66 1.40
C ALA A 124 -11.30 8.76 2.47
N MET A 125 -10.13 8.85 3.12
CA MET A 125 -9.84 9.93 4.08
C MET A 125 -9.76 11.30 3.39
N ARG A 126 -9.17 11.38 2.20
CA ARG A 126 -9.12 12.61 1.40
C ARG A 126 -10.51 13.08 0.96
N VAL A 127 -11.37 12.16 0.54
CA VAL A 127 -12.76 12.46 0.17
C VAL A 127 -13.51 13.01 1.38
N ARG A 128 -13.47 12.34 2.53
CA ARG A 128 -14.14 12.80 3.76
C ARG A 128 -13.63 14.15 4.24
N ARG A 129 -12.33 14.41 4.11
CA ARG A 129 -11.73 15.70 4.43
C ARG A 129 -12.27 16.80 3.50
N ALA A 130 -12.35 16.53 2.19
CA ALA A 130 -12.88 17.48 1.23
C ALA A 130 -14.38 17.77 1.45
N GLU A 131 -15.16 16.77 1.85
CA GLU A 131 -16.56 16.96 2.28
C GLU A 131 -16.65 17.87 3.50
N ALA A 132 -15.82 17.63 4.52
CA ALA A 132 -15.76 18.47 5.71
C ALA A 132 -15.40 19.93 5.39
N GLU A 133 -14.45 20.17 4.48
CA GLU A 133 -14.10 21.52 4.01
C GLU A 133 -15.27 22.19 3.27
N ARG A 134 -16.02 21.46 2.44
CA ARG A 134 -17.21 21.99 1.76
C ARG A 134 -18.30 22.37 2.76
N THR A 135 -18.59 21.52 3.74
CA THR A 135 -19.58 21.83 4.79
C THR A 135 -19.15 23.05 5.58
N LEU A 136 -17.86 23.16 5.92
CA LEU A 136 -17.34 24.35 6.61
C LEU A 136 -17.58 25.62 5.78
N HIS A 137 -17.40 25.56 4.46
CA HIS A 137 -17.64 26.71 3.58
C HIS A 137 -19.12 27.12 3.51
N VAL A 138 -20.05 26.18 3.69
CA VAL A 138 -21.50 26.47 3.72
C VAL A 138 -21.94 27.07 5.07
N LEU A 139 -21.17 26.86 6.14
CA LEU A 139 -21.46 27.37 7.48
C LEU A 139 -20.94 28.79 7.73
N ILE A 140 -20.08 29.31 6.85
CA ILE A 140 -19.50 30.67 6.90
C ILE A 140 -20.31 31.57 5.97
#